data_AF-A0A497K819-F1
#
_entry.id   AF-A0A497K819-F1
#
_cell.length_a   1.000
_cell.length_b   1.000
_cell.length_c   1.000
_cell.angle_alpha   90.00
_cell.angle_beta   90.00
_cell.angle_gamma   90.00
#
_symmetry.space_group_name_H-M   'P 1'
#
loop_
_entity.id
_entity.type
_entity.pdbx_description
1 polymer ?
#
loop_
_entity_poly.entity_id
_entity_poly.type
_entity_poly.pdbx_seq_one_letter_code
_entity_poly.pdbx_strand_id
1 'polypeptide(L)'
;LLVSPRDLKEFFFPWLREVGRIAEKNSLPMIYHSDGDLTSVMEDLIDCGVDAIHPIEPKAMNIVEVKERWGDRLALIGNIDLGYTLTLGTVDEVVREVKERIRDLAPGGGYAVGTSNTVTDYVKLENYKAMIAATKKWGRYPIRLR
;
A
#
# COMPACT_ATOMS: atom_id res chain seq x y z
N LEU A 1 -13.70 -6.87 6.32
CA LEU A 1 -13.00 -7.36 7.54
C LEU A 1 -13.44 -8.77 7.91
N LEU A 2 -12.52 -9.61 8.37
CA LEU A 2 -12.81 -10.95 8.91
C LEU A 2 -13.36 -10.90 10.36
N VAL A 3 -12.88 -9.93 11.15
CA VAL A 3 -13.26 -9.70 12.54
C VAL A 3 -14.12 -8.42 12.61
N SER A 4 -15.12 -8.40 13.49
CA SER A 4 -16.00 -7.22 13.60
C SER A 4 -15.19 -5.98 14.05
N PRO A 5 -15.51 -4.76 13.58
CA PRO A 5 -14.87 -3.55 14.07
C PRO A 5 -14.96 -3.38 15.59
N ARG A 6 -16.05 -3.83 16.20
CA ARG A 6 -16.24 -3.81 17.65
C ARG A 6 -15.17 -4.68 18.35
N ASP A 7 -15.01 -5.92 17.92
CA ASP A 7 -14.06 -6.84 18.54
C ASP A 7 -12.61 -6.39 18.31
N LEU A 8 -12.32 -5.79 17.16
CA LEU A 8 -11.01 -5.18 16.91
C LEU A 8 -10.72 -4.04 17.90
N LYS A 9 -11.68 -3.14 18.13
CA LYS A 9 -11.55 -2.03 19.10
C LYS A 9 -11.43 -2.53 20.54
N GLU A 10 -12.17 -3.57 20.90
CA GLU A 10 -12.19 -4.11 22.26
C GLU A 10 -10.93 -4.93 22.57
N PHE A 11 -10.49 -5.79 21.65
CA PHE A 11 -9.49 -6.82 21.94
C PHE A 11 -8.15 -6.63 21.23
N PHE A 12 -8.09 -5.92 20.11
CA PHE A 12 -6.88 -5.84 19.28
C PHE A 12 -6.20 -4.46 19.28
N PHE A 13 -6.94 -3.40 18.98
CA PHE A 13 -6.39 -2.04 18.87
C PHE A 13 -5.73 -1.51 20.15
N PRO A 14 -6.13 -1.89 21.39
CA PRO A 14 -5.37 -1.50 22.57
C PRO A 14 -3.91 -1.98 22.53
N TRP A 15 -3.67 -3.18 22.00
CA TRP A 15 -2.32 -3.73 21.85
C TRP A 15 -1.59 -3.15 20.64
N LEU A 16 -2.31 -2.93 19.53
CA LEU A 16 -1.73 -2.26 18.36
C LEU A 16 -1.22 -0.86 18.71
N ARG A 17 -1.97 -0.13 19.56
CA ARG A 17 -1.58 1.19 20.06
C ARG A 17 -0.33 1.14 20.92
N GLU A 18 -0.13 0.12 21.74
CA GLU A 18 1.12 -0.02 22.51
C GLU A 18 2.31 -0.32 21.58
N VAL A 19 2.10 -1.09 20.51
CA VAL A 19 3.12 -1.28 19.46
C VAL A 19 3.46 0.05 18.78
N GLY A 20 2.46 0.84 18.39
CA GLY A 20 2.68 2.16 17.82
C GLY A 20 3.41 3.10 18.77
N ARG A 21 3.07 3.09 20.07
CA ARG A 21 3.77 3.88 21.10
C ARG A 21 5.24 3.47 21.25
N ILE A 22 5.55 2.17 21.11
CA ILE A 22 6.94 1.68 21.08
C ILE A 22 7.64 2.20 19.82
N ALA A 23 7.00 2.13 18.65
CA ALA A 23 7.58 2.63 17.40
C ALA A 23 7.88 4.13 17.48
N GLU A 24 6.91 4.93 17.93
CA GLU A 24 7.04 6.37 18.14
C GLU A 24 8.19 6.71 19.09
N LYS A 25 8.26 6.03 20.26
CA LYS A 25 9.34 6.25 21.25
C LYS A 25 10.74 5.99 20.67
N ASN A 26 10.84 5.12 19.67
CA ASN A 26 12.09 4.80 18.99
C ASN A 26 12.26 5.56 17.66
N SER A 27 11.35 6.49 17.33
CA SER A 27 11.35 7.23 16.06
C SER A 27 11.37 6.29 14.84
N LEU A 28 10.65 5.18 14.92
CA LEU A 28 10.51 4.18 13.85
C LEU A 28 9.12 4.28 13.22
N PRO A 29 9.01 4.18 11.89
CA PRO A 29 7.71 4.12 11.24
C PRO A 29 7.05 2.76 11.44
N MET A 30 5.73 2.77 11.59
CA MET A 30 4.90 1.57 11.70
C MET A 30 4.14 1.32 10.39
N ILE A 31 4.46 0.22 9.72
CA ILE A 31 3.77 -0.23 8.50
C ILE A 31 2.80 -1.33 8.88
N TYR A 32 1.51 -1.15 8.58
CA TYR A 32 0.48 -2.14 8.83
C TYR A 32 0.10 -2.87 7.55
N HIS A 33 0.21 -4.19 7.59
CA HIS A 33 -0.20 -5.08 6.50
C HIS A 33 -1.57 -5.70 6.81
N SER A 34 -2.56 -5.51 5.92
CA SER A 34 -3.78 -6.33 5.92
C SER A 34 -4.42 -6.34 4.54
N ASP A 35 -4.80 -7.55 4.10
CA ASP A 35 -5.67 -7.73 2.95
C ASP A 35 -7.13 -7.39 3.29
N GLY A 36 -7.96 -7.23 2.26
CA GLY A 36 -9.37 -6.88 2.39
C GLY A 36 -9.64 -5.40 2.63
N ASP A 37 -10.89 -5.09 2.98
CA ASP A 37 -11.36 -3.71 3.18
C ASP A 37 -11.20 -3.25 4.63
N LEU A 38 -10.35 -2.24 4.83
CA LEU A 38 -10.03 -1.59 6.10
C LEU A 38 -10.78 -0.27 6.32
N THR A 39 -11.64 0.15 5.38
CA THR A 39 -12.31 1.47 5.37
C THR A 39 -12.99 1.80 6.70
N SER A 40 -13.64 0.80 7.31
CA SER A 40 -14.39 0.97 8.56
C SER A 40 -13.53 1.15 9.83
N VAL A 41 -12.23 0.90 9.74
CA VAL A 41 -11.28 0.97 10.88
C VAL A 41 -10.05 1.82 10.58
N MET A 42 -10.04 2.55 9.46
CA MET A 42 -8.86 3.33 9.05
C MET A 42 -8.47 4.40 10.08
N GLU A 43 -9.46 5.09 10.66
CA GLU A 43 -9.22 6.07 11.71
C GLU A 43 -8.65 5.41 12.98
N ASP A 44 -9.14 4.23 13.34
CA ASP A 44 -8.60 3.50 14.50
C ASP A 44 -7.14 3.08 14.28
N LEU A 45 -6.77 2.68 13.05
CA LEU A 45 -5.39 2.33 12.69
C LEU A 45 -4.46 3.54 12.78
N ILE A 46 -4.90 4.70 12.25
CA ILE A 46 -4.15 5.96 12.37
C ILE A 46 -3.97 6.32 13.84
N ASP A 47 -5.02 6.24 14.65
CA ASP A 47 -4.95 6.53 16.08
C ASP A 47 -4.01 5.57 16.83
N CYS A 48 -3.81 4.34 16.33
CA CYS A 48 -2.85 3.39 16.88
C CYS A 48 -1.40 3.72 16.54
N GLY A 49 -1.13 4.75 15.73
CA GLY A 49 0.22 5.15 15.32
C GLY A 49 0.72 4.45 14.07
N VAL A 50 -0.19 3.98 13.19
CA VAL A 50 0.20 3.44 11.88
C VAL A 50 0.58 4.59 10.94
N ASP A 51 1.79 4.53 10.37
CA ASP A 51 2.30 5.53 9.43
C ASP A 51 2.06 5.14 7.97
N ALA A 52 1.94 3.85 7.68
CA ALA A 52 1.73 3.36 6.32
C ALA A 52 0.85 2.11 6.25
N ILE A 53 0.04 2.02 5.19
CA ILE A 53 -0.79 0.85 4.90
C ILE A 53 -0.24 0.10 3.69
N HIS A 54 -0.21 -1.23 3.82
CA HIS A 54 0.14 -2.18 2.77
C HIS A 54 -0.85 -3.36 2.79
N PRO A 55 -1.14 -4.03 1.67
CA PRO A 55 -0.78 -3.69 0.29
C PRO A 55 -1.84 -2.85 -0.44
N ILE A 56 -3.01 -2.63 0.17
CA ILE A 56 -4.20 -2.03 -0.46
C ILE A 56 -4.61 -2.86 -1.69
N GLU A 57 -5.09 -4.08 -1.43
CA GLU A 57 -5.50 -5.03 -2.46
C GLU A 57 -6.51 -4.39 -3.44
N PRO A 58 -6.21 -4.32 -4.76
CA PRO A 58 -7.08 -3.67 -5.75
C PRO A 58 -8.51 -4.23 -5.79
N LYS A 59 -8.69 -5.51 -5.45
CA LYS A 59 -10.00 -6.18 -5.40
C LYS A 59 -10.86 -5.76 -4.21
N ALA A 60 -10.24 -5.22 -3.16
CA ALA A 60 -10.91 -4.86 -1.93
C ALA A 60 -11.06 -3.35 -1.76
N MET A 61 -10.04 -2.57 -2.15
CA MET A 61 -10.03 -1.12 -1.97
C MET A 61 -9.43 -0.39 -3.17
N ASN A 62 -10.03 0.73 -3.54
CA ASN A 62 -9.47 1.65 -4.52
C ASN A 62 -8.39 2.53 -3.85
N ILE A 63 -7.13 2.31 -4.21
CA ILE A 63 -6.00 3.04 -3.63
C ILE A 63 -6.05 4.56 -3.89
N VAL A 64 -6.69 5.01 -4.97
CA VAL A 64 -6.83 6.45 -5.27
C VAL A 64 -7.78 7.09 -4.26
N GLU A 65 -8.92 6.46 -3.98
CA GLU A 65 -9.86 6.91 -2.94
C GLU A 65 -9.21 6.88 -1.55
N VAL A 66 -8.35 5.88 -1.29
CA VAL A 66 -7.57 5.82 -0.05
C VAL A 66 -6.60 7.01 0.05
N LYS A 67 -5.91 7.35 -1.04
CA LYS A 67 -5.01 8.52 -1.09
C LYS A 67 -5.76 9.83 -0.88
N GLU A 68 -6.93 9.99 -1.49
CA GLU A 68 -7.75 11.19 -1.34
C GLU A 68 -8.24 11.39 0.10
N ARG A 69 -8.60 10.31 0.79
CA ARG A 69 -9.21 10.37 2.13
C ARG A 69 -8.19 10.39 3.27
N TRP A 70 -7.04 9.73 3.11
CA TRP A 70 -6.06 9.53 4.20
C TRP A 70 -4.61 9.75 3.78
N GLY A 71 -4.34 10.09 2.52
CA GLY A 71 -2.99 10.18 1.97
C GLY A 71 -2.13 11.33 2.50
N ASP A 72 -2.71 12.21 3.32
CA ASP A 72 -2.06 13.27 4.09
C ASP A 72 -1.57 12.78 5.47
N ARG A 73 -2.18 11.72 6.00
CA ARG A 73 -1.88 11.11 7.31
C ARG A 73 -1.17 9.77 7.19
N LEU A 74 -1.32 9.08 6.05
CA LEU A 74 -0.76 7.76 5.79
C LEU A 74 0.06 7.74 4.50
N ALA A 75 1.20 7.05 4.58
CA ALA A 75 1.87 6.56 3.38
C ALA A 75 1.16 5.29 2.85
N LEU A 76 1.16 5.15 1.52
CA LEU A 76 0.56 4.00 0.85
C LEU A 76 1.66 3.16 0.19
N ILE A 77 1.65 1.85 0.44
CA ILE A 77 2.61 0.92 -0.14
C ILE A 77 1.84 -0.15 -0.91
N GLY A 78 2.11 -0.28 -2.21
CA GLY A 78 1.33 -1.13 -3.10
C GLY A 78 1.18 -0.50 -4.48
N ASN A 79 0.20 -0.85 -5.29
CA ASN A 79 -0.64 -2.03 -5.17
C ASN A 79 -0.72 -2.75 -6.52
N ILE A 80 0.43 -2.87 -7.20
CA ILE A 80 0.51 -3.44 -8.54
C ILE A 80 -0.08 -4.86 -8.53
N ASP A 81 -1.05 -5.08 -9.41
CA ASP A 81 -1.94 -6.22 -9.35
C ASP A 81 -1.24 -7.57 -9.54
N LEU A 82 -1.45 -8.49 -8.59
CA LEU A 82 -1.03 -9.89 -8.66
C LEU A 82 -2.10 -10.79 -9.30
N GLY A 83 -3.36 -10.35 -9.41
CA GLY A 83 -4.42 -11.15 -10.03
C GLY A 83 -4.22 -11.35 -11.54
N TYR A 84 -3.71 -10.33 -12.21
CA TYR A 84 -3.48 -10.31 -13.65
C TYR A 84 -2.14 -9.68 -14.02
N THR A 85 -1.87 -8.43 -13.64
CA THR A 85 -0.75 -7.67 -14.27
C THR A 85 0.61 -8.34 -14.10
N LEU A 86 0.96 -8.74 -12.87
CA LEU A 86 2.26 -9.36 -12.60
C LEU A 86 2.33 -10.84 -12.99
N THR A 87 1.19 -11.52 -13.10
CA THR A 87 1.11 -12.98 -13.24
C THR A 87 0.79 -13.43 -14.65
N LEU A 88 -0.10 -12.73 -15.34
CA LEU A 88 -0.61 -13.08 -16.66
C LEU A 88 -0.32 -12.00 -17.72
N GLY A 89 -0.22 -10.73 -17.30
CA GLY A 89 0.02 -9.59 -18.18
C GLY A 89 1.37 -9.62 -18.89
N THR A 90 1.53 -8.64 -19.76
CA THR A 90 2.75 -8.33 -20.51
C THR A 90 3.62 -7.31 -19.76
N VAL A 91 4.91 -7.26 -20.10
CA VAL A 91 5.84 -6.24 -19.58
C VAL A 91 5.31 -4.82 -19.80
N ASP A 92 4.69 -4.56 -20.95
CA ASP A 92 4.14 -3.24 -21.28
C ASP A 92 2.94 -2.86 -20.41
N GLU A 93 2.10 -3.83 -20.05
CA GLU A 93 0.99 -3.63 -19.11
C GLU A 93 1.50 -3.33 -17.70
N VAL A 94 2.54 -4.04 -17.25
CA VAL A 94 3.20 -3.75 -15.96
C VAL A 94 3.76 -2.34 -15.94
N VAL A 95 4.50 -1.95 -16.98
CA VAL A 95 5.08 -0.61 -17.09
C VAL A 95 3.98 0.45 -17.10
N ARG A 96 2.86 0.20 -17.78
CA ARG A 96 1.72 1.11 -17.84
C ARG A 96 1.09 1.27 -16.46
N GLU A 97 0.77 0.18 -15.76
CA GLU A 97 0.16 0.24 -14.42
C GLU A 97 1.08 0.94 -13.42
N VAL A 98 2.38 0.63 -13.42
CA VAL A 98 3.35 1.32 -12.55
C VAL A 98 3.37 2.82 -12.80
N LYS A 99 3.37 3.25 -14.08
CA LYS A 99 3.34 4.67 -14.42
C LYS A 99 2.04 5.34 -13.98
N GLU A 100 0.90 4.68 -14.16
CA GLU A 100 -0.41 5.17 -13.71
C GLU A 100 -0.43 5.34 -12.19
N ARG A 101 0.01 4.33 -11.43
CA ARG A 101 0.09 4.43 -9.96
C ARG A 101 1.02 5.52 -9.49
N ILE A 102 2.20 5.66 -10.09
CA ILE A 102 3.11 6.77 -9.77
C ILE A 102 2.46 8.12 -10.10
N ARG A 103 1.78 8.25 -11.24
CA ARG A 103 1.10 9.50 -11.63
C ARG A 103 0.03 9.89 -10.61
N ASP A 104 -0.77 8.93 -10.18
CA ASP A 104 -1.99 9.19 -9.42
C ASP A 104 -1.72 9.28 -7.91
N LEU A 105 -0.71 8.56 -7.40
CA LEU A 105 -0.50 8.40 -5.94
C LEU A 105 0.76 9.08 -5.42
N ALA A 106 1.79 9.24 -6.26
CA ALA A 106 3.07 9.78 -5.83
C ALA A 106 3.11 11.31 -5.65
N PRO A 107 2.40 12.16 -6.42
CA PRO A 107 2.44 13.61 -6.20
C PRO A 107 2.12 13.97 -4.74
N GLY A 108 2.95 14.83 -4.14
CA GLY A 108 2.84 15.19 -2.71
C GLY A 108 3.59 14.25 -1.74
N GLY A 109 4.10 13.11 -2.20
CA GLY A 109 4.81 12.15 -1.35
C GLY A 109 3.88 11.11 -0.71
N GLY A 110 4.46 10.24 0.13
CA GLY A 110 3.70 9.22 0.86
C GLY A 110 3.19 8.07 -0.01
N TYR A 111 3.86 7.77 -1.13
CA TYR A 111 3.59 6.57 -1.91
C TYR A 111 4.87 5.82 -2.24
N ALA A 112 4.84 4.50 -2.04
CA ALA A 112 5.88 3.57 -2.44
C ALA A 112 5.27 2.47 -3.31
N VAL A 113 5.82 2.28 -4.52
CA VAL A 113 5.37 1.21 -5.41
C VAL A 113 5.69 -0.14 -4.77
N GLY A 114 4.65 -0.96 -4.63
CA GLY A 114 4.73 -2.33 -4.13
C GLY A 114 3.73 -3.21 -4.87
N THR A 115 3.85 -4.52 -4.65
CA THR A 115 2.88 -5.50 -5.15
C THR A 115 1.60 -5.47 -4.31
N SER A 116 0.48 -5.93 -4.87
CA SER A 116 -0.80 -5.98 -4.17
C SER A 116 -0.92 -7.06 -3.07
N ASN A 117 0.15 -7.84 -2.84
CA ASN A 117 0.38 -8.79 -1.76
C ASN A 117 1.86 -9.26 -1.84
N THR A 118 2.25 -10.29 -1.10
CA THR A 118 3.54 -10.98 -1.21
C THR A 118 3.77 -11.50 -2.63
N VAL A 119 4.99 -11.35 -3.15
CA VAL A 119 5.40 -11.90 -4.45
C VAL A 119 5.45 -13.42 -4.37
N THR A 120 4.67 -14.08 -5.22
CA THR A 120 4.55 -15.55 -5.27
C THR A 120 5.34 -16.14 -6.45
N ASP A 121 5.46 -17.47 -6.48
CA ASP A 121 6.17 -18.24 -7.52
C ASP A 121 5.52 -18.15 -8.91
N TYR A 122 4.21 -17.92 -8.96
CA TYR A 122 3.45 -17.72 -10.21
C TYR A 122 3.54 -16.30 -10.78
N VAL A 123 4.31 -15.39 -10.16
CA VAL A 123 4.66 -14.10 -10.75
C VAL A 123 5.73 -14.30 -11.82
N LYS A 124 5.47 -13.78 -13.03
CA LYS A 124 6.44 -13.81 -14.13
C LYS A 124 7.67 -12.98 -13.75
N LEU A 125 8.86 -13.57 -13.86
CA LEU A 125 10.11 -12.91 -13.47
C LEU A 125 10.35 -11.62 -14.29
N GLU A 126 10.03 -11.65 -15.58
CA GLU A 126 10.12 -10.50 -16.48
C GLU A 126 9.18 -9.36 -16.06
N ASN A 127 7.98 -9.68 -15.56
CA ASN A 127 7.02 -8.70 -15.09
C ASN A 127 7.50 -8.07 -13.77
N TYR A 128 8.00 -8.86 -12.82
CA TYR A 128 8.55 -8.31 -11.59
C TYR A 128 9.79 -7.43 -11.83
N LYS A 129 10.68 -7.86 -12.74
CA LYS A 129 11.83 -7.04 -13.18
C LYS A 129 11.37 -5.74 -13.84
N ALA A 130 10.34 -5.79 -14.68
CA ALA A 130 9.75 -4.62 -15.33
C ALA A 130 9.17 -3.65 -14.29
N MET A 131 8.47 -4.15 -13.28
CA MET A 131 7.94 -3.33 -12.17
C MET A 131 9.07 -2.57 -11.46
N ILE A 132 10.15 -3.26 -11.09
CA ILE A 132 11.32 -2.65 -10.43
C ILE A 132 11.97 -1.61 -11.34
N ALA A 133 12.21 -1.95 -12.61
CA ALA A 133 12.85 -1.06 -13.57
C ALA A 133 12.01 0.21 -13.82
N ALA A 134 10.70 0.05 -14.00
CA ALA A 134 9.76 1.15 -14.16
C ALA A 134 9.73 2.05 -12.91
N THR A 135 9.65 1.45 -11.73
CA THR A 135 9.69 2.19 -10.45
C THR A 135 10.97 3.02 -10.33
N LYS A 136 12.14 2.44 -10.62
CA LYS A 136 13.41 3.18 -10.58
C LYS A 136 13.49 4.29 -11.62
N LYS A 137 12.86 4.12 -12.78
CA LYS A 137 12.88 5.08 -13.88
C LYS A 137 11.95 6.27 -13.65
N TRP A 138 10.76 6.06 -13.08
CA TRP A 138 9.73 7.11 -12.97
C TRP A 138 9.34 7.48 -11.53
N GLY A 139 9.67 6.65 -10.53
CA GLY A 139 9.22 6.80 -9.14
C GLY A 139 10.15 7.61 -8.24
N ARG A 140 11.19 8.25 -8.79
CA ARG A 140 12.09 9.10 -7.99
C ARG A 140 11.45 10.47 -7.75
N TYR A 141 11.35 10.86 -6.49
CA TYR A 141 10.91 12.19 -6.08
C TYR A 141 11.96 13.28 -6.38
N PRO A 142 11.54 14.52 -6.75
CA PRO A 142 10.18 14.89 -7.12
C PRO A 142 9.76 14.21 -8.43
N ILE A 143 8.50 13.80 -8.51
CA ILE A 143 7.98 13.02 -9.64
C ILE A 143 8.03 13.86 -10.92
N ARG A 144 8.64 13.29 -11.97
CA ARG A 144 8.78 13.92 -13.29
C ARG A 144 8.19 13.00 -14.36
N LEU A 145 6.89 12.78 -14.27
CA LEU A 145 6.13 12.17 -15.34
C LEU A 145 5.75 13.30 -16.31
N ARG A 146 6.56 13.46 -17.36
CA ARG A 146 6.21 14.31 -18.51
C ARG A 146 5.09 13.66 -19.31
#